data_AF-A0A7R9QXE4-F1
#
_entry.id   AF-A0A7R9QXE4-F1
#
_cell.length_a   1.000
_cell.length_b   1.000
_cell.length_c   1.000
_cell.angle_alpha   90.00
_cell.angle_beta   90.00
_cell.angle_gamma   90.00
#
_symmetry.space_group_name_H-M   'P 1'
#
loop_
_entity.id
_entity.type
_entity.pdbx_description
1 polymer ?
#
loop_
_entity_poly.entity_id
_entity_poly.type
_entity_poly.pdbx_seq_one_letter_code
_entity_poly.pdbx_strand_id
1 'polypeptide(L)'
;HRSHIVWNQVLWGVFLQFLFGLFILRWSFGKQVFECIGDKVTTFLDFTDSGSGFVFSYLVSGKLEGNVTENGQSTTLHLPTQASVFAFKVMPVVIFFSFFVSILYFYGVMQILVQKVGWFLQVTVGTTACESLNASGNIFLGMTEAPLMIKPFLSAMTKSELHAVMTGGFATIAGSVMAAYINFGVSASHLISASVMSAPAALGFSKLFYPETEESKTTNKNIDIGKSTERNALEAGSNGACIAVK
;
A
#
# COMPACT_ATOMS: atom_id res chain seq x y z
N HIS A 1 -19.50 -13.74 -20.92
CA HIS A 1 -20.73 -13.63 -20.11
C HIS A 1 -21.25 -12.18 -20.09
N ARG A 2 -21.60 -11.58 -21.23
CA ARG A 2 -22.06 -10.17 -21.25
C ARG A 2 -23.47 -9.97 -20.64
N SER A 3 -24.28 -11.02 -20.62
CA SER A 3 -25.64 -11.01 -20.05
C SER A 3 -25.70 -11.08 -18.52
N HIS A 4 -24.61 -11.49 -17.85
CA HIS A 4 -24.55 -11.65 -16.38
C HIS A 4 -23.96 -10.41 -15.69
N ILE A 5 -23.73 -9.32 -16.42
CA ILE A 5 -23.13 -8.10 -15.85
C ILE A 5 -24.17 -7.41 -14.96
N VAL A 6 -23.87 -7.34 -13.67
CA VAL A 6 -24.62 -6.53 -12.71
C VAL A 6 -24.16 -5.08 -12.82
N TRP A 7 -24.84 -4.31 -13.66
CA TRP A 7 -24.45 -2.93 -13.97
C TRP A 7 -24.36 -2.01 -12.74
N ASN A 8 -25.14 -2.27 -11.68
CA ASN A 8 -25.06 -1.50 -10.45
C ASN A 8 -23.65 -1.52 -9.84
N GLN A 9 -22.98 -2.68 -9.83
CA GLN A 9 -21.61 -2.83 -9.30
C GLN A 9 -20.61 -1.98 -10.12
N VAL A 10 -20.71 -2.07 -11.45
CA VAL A 10 -19.82 -1.35 -12.37
C VAL A 10 -20.01 0.16 -12.26
N LEU A 11 -21.27 0.62 -12.27
CA LEU A 11 -21.61 2.03 -12.18
C LEU A 11 -21.19 2.62 -10.83
N TRP A 12 -21.40 1.90 -9.71
CA TRP A 12 -20.95 2.35 -8.40
C TRP A 12 -19.44 2.42 -8.30
N GLY A 13 -18.70 1.44 -8.86
CA GLY A 13 -17.24 1.48 -8.86
C GLY A 13 -16.68 2.72 -9.57
N VAL A 14 -17.19 3.02 -10.77
CA VAL A 14 -16.79 4.21 -11.54
C VAL A 14 -17.27 5.50 -10.86
N PHE A 15 -18.49 5.51 -10.32
CA PHE A 15 -19.04 6.66 -9.63
C PHE A 15 -18.25 7.00 -8.37
N LEU A 16 -17.87 6.01 -7.55
CA LEU A 16 -17.03 6.23 -6.36
C LEU A 16 -15.63 6.71 -6.73
N GLN A 17 -15.03 6.16 -7.79
CA GLN A 17 -13.75 6.66 -8.30
C GLN A 17 -13.86 8.14 -8.69
N PHE A 18 -14.91 8.50 -9.42
CA PHE A 18 -15.16 9.90 -9.82
C PHE A 18 -15.43 10.80 -8.60
N LEU A 19 -16.23 10.33 -7.64
CA LEU A 19 -16.55 11.06 -6.42
C LEU A 19 -15.32 11.30 -5.55
N PHE A 20 -14.47 10.29 -5.36
CA PHE A 20 -13.19 10.45 -4.66
C PHE A 20 -12.25 11.38 -5.43
N GLY A 21 -12.17 11.26 -6.76
CA GLY A 21 -11.39 12.18 -7.58
C GLY A 21 -11.85 13.63 -7.43
N LEU A 22 -13.16 13.88 -7.43
CA LEU A 22 -13.73 15.21 -7.24
C LEU A 22 -13.44 15.72 -5.82
N PHE A 23 -13.64 14.88 -4.80
CA PHE A 23 -13.35 15.24 -3.41
C PHE A 23 -11.87 15.56 -3.20
N ILE A 24 -10.95 14.78 -3.77
CA ILE A 24 -9.52 14.92 -3.51
C ILE A 24 -8.89 16.02 -4.38
N LEU A 25 -9.23 16.09 -5.67
CA LEU A 25 -8.57 16.98 -6.63
C LEU A 25 -9.28 18.34 -6.78
N ARG A 26 -10.62 18.36 -6.69
CA ARG A 26 -11.41 19.58 -6.97
C ARG A 26 -11.78 20.33 -5.69
N TRP A 27 -12.08 19.63 -4.60
CA TRP A 27 -12.50 20.24 -3.35
C TRP A 27 -11.30 20.72 -2.53
N SER A 28 -11.27 21.99 -2.15
CA SER A 28 -10.13 22.62 -1.45
C SER A 28 -9.79 21.94 -0.13
N PHE A 29 -10.80 21.54 0.65
CA PHE A 29 -10.60 20.82 1.90
C PHE A 29 -10.04 19.41 1.68
N GLY A 30 -10.51 18.68 0.65
CA GLY A 30 -10.03 17.33 0.37
C GLY A 30 -8.57 17.34 -0.08
N LYS A 31 -8.20 18.33 -0.91
CA LYS A 31 -6.81 18.58 -1.29
C LYS A 31 -5.92 18.83 -0.06
N GLN A 32 -6.33 19.72 0.85
CA GLN A 32 -5.56 20.00 2.08
C GLN A 32 -5.38 18.76 2.97
N VAL A 33 -6.42 17.92 3.10
CA VAL A 33 -6.34 16.68 3.87
C VAL A 33 -5.32 15.72 3.26
N PHE A 34 -5.36 15.50 1.95
CA PHE A 34 -4.44 14.57 1.28
C PHE A 34 -3.02 15.13 1.15
N GLU A 35 -2.85 16.44 1.06
CA GLU A 35 -1.53 17.10 1.20
C GLU A 35 -0.97 16.88 2.60
N CYS A 36 -1.76 17.11 3.65
CA CYS A 36 -1.34 16.85 5.03
C CYS A 36 -0.95 15.38 5.26
N ILE A 37 -1.75 14.43 4.76
CA ILE A 37 -1.42 13.00 4.84
C ILE A 37 -0.13 12.72 4.06
N GLY A 38 0.01 13.26 2.86
CA GLY A 38 1.21 13.14 2.04
C GLY A 38 2.47 13.64 2.75
N ASP A 39 2.41 14.82 3.37
CA ASP A 39 3.51 15.41 4.13
C ASP A 39 3.90 14.56 5.34
N LYS A 40 2.91 13.98 6.04
CA LYS A 40 3.17 13.04 7.15
C LYS A 40 3.83 11.76 6.67
N VAL A 41 3.41 11.23 5.52
CA VAL A 41 4.07 10.07 4.92
C VAL A 41 5.50 10.44 4.53
N THR A 42 5.75 11.56 3.87
CA THR A 42 7.10 12.01 3.53
C THR A 42 7.98 12.14 4.79
N THR A 43 7.48 12.81 5.84
CA THR A 43 8.20 12.92 7.12
C THR A 43 8.50 11.55 7.73
N PHE A 44 7.57 10.60 7.62
CA PHE A 44 7.77 9.23 8.08
C PHE A 44 8.86 8.51 7.27
N LEU A 45 8.94 8.75 5.96
CA LEU A 45 9.99 8.19 5.10
C LEU A 45 11.35 8.80 5.40
N ASP A 46 11.42 10.10 5.75
CA ASP A 46 12.65 10.78 6.13
C ASP A 46 13.32 10.15 7.37
N PHE A 47 12.56 9.49 8.26
CA PHE A 47 13.16 8.72 9.36
C PHE A 47 13.99 7.53 8.87
N THR A 48 13.69 7.01 7.67
CA THR A 48 14.48 5.93 7.05
C THR A 48 15.89 6.40 6.72
N ASP A 49 16.10 7.69 6.40
CA ASP A 49 17.42 8.22 6.04
C ASP A 49 18.41 8.10 7.20
N SER A 50 17.93 8.19 8.45
CA SER A 50 18.77 7.93 9.63
C SER A 50 19.21 6.46 9.72
N GLY A 51 18.32 5.52 9.37
CA GLY A 51 18.63 4.09 9.37
C GLY A 51 19.53 3.67 8.20
N SER A 52 19.26 4.18 7.00
CA SER A 52 20.08 3.92 5.81
C SER A 52 21.47 4.55 5.93
N GLY A 53 21.57 5.74 6.54
CA GLY A 53 22.85 6.39 6.88
C GLY A 53 23.67 5.58 7.90
N PHE A 54 23.03 4.93 8.87
CA PHE A 54 23.72 4.05 9.81
C PHE A 54 24.26 2.77 9.14
N VAL A 55 23.46 2.12 8.30
CA VAL A 55 23.83 0.82 7.70
C VAL A 55 24.78 0.98 6.50
N PHE A 56 24.53 1.96 5.64
CA PHE A 56 25.18 2.09 4.34
C PHE A 56 26.03 3.36 4.20
N SER A 57 25.91 4.32 5.13
CA SER A 57 26.72 5.54 5.30
C SER A 57 27.20 6.18 3.99
N TYR A 58 28.35 5.76 3.49
CA TYR A 58 28.98 6.27 2.28
C TYR A 58 28.17 5.99 0.99
N LEU A 59 27.47 4.86 0.89
CA LEU A 59 26.78 4.43 -0.33
C LEU A 59 25.46 5.18 -0.58
N VAL A 60 24.89 5.81 0.45
CA VAL A 60 23.63 6.57 0.37
C VAL A 60 23.88 8.04 0.06
N SER A 61 24.90 8.64 0.67
CA SER A 61 25.18 10.08 0.51
C SER A 61 25.92 10.42 -0.79
N GLY A 62 26.55 9.44 -1.46
CA GLY A 62 27.36 9.69 -2.67
C GLY A 62 28.54 10.65 -2.44
N LYS A 63 28.80 10.98 -1.17
CA LYS A 63 29.82 11.91 -0.69
C LYS A 63 30.71 11.15 0.28
N LEU A 64 31.99 10.99 -0.07
CA LEU A 64 33.03 10.83 0.96
C LEU A 64 33.22 12.22 1.55
N GLU A 65 32.40 12.61 2.53
CA GLU A 65 32.83 13.65 3.47
C GLU A 65 33.77 13.01 4.49
N GLY A 66 34.95 12.60 4.00
CA GLY A 66 36.09 12.29 4.82
C GLY A 66 36.92 13.56 4.97
N ASN A 67 36.97 14.13 6.17
CA ASN A 67 38.05 15.04 6.50
C ASN A 67 39.32 14.19 6.69
N VAL A 68 40.11 14.03 5.63
CA VAL A 68 41.46 13.51 5.78
C VAL A 68 42.31 14.66 6.31
N THR A 69 42.55 14.67 7.62
CA THR A 69 43.56 15.53 8.24
C THR A 69 44.92 14.83 8.15
N GLU A 70 45.66 15.06 7.08
CA GLU A 70 47.12 14.96 7.12
C GLU A 70 47.67 16.36 7.45
N ASN A 71 48.54 16.46 8.45
CA ASN A 71 49.26 17.69 8.81
C ASN A 71 48.40 18.94 9.08
N GLY A 72 47.23 18.79 9.73
CA GLY A 72 46.44 19.94 10.21
C GLY A 72 45.79 20.79 9.10
N GLN A 73 45.75 20.30 7.86
CA GLN A 73 45.08 20.96 6.73
C GLN A 73 43.95 20.08 6.21
N SER A 74 42.71 20.50 6.45
CA SER A 74 41.49 19.81 5.99
C SER A 74 41.38 19.94 4.47
N THR A 75 41.80 18.90 3.74
CA THR A 75 41.65 18.87 2.29
C THR A 75 40.34 18.15 1.95
N THR A 76 39.34 18.88 1.46
CA THR A 76 38.09 18.31 0.97
C THR A 76 38.35 17.58 -0.35
N LEU A 77 38.45 16.25 -0.30
CA LEU A 77 38.63 15.44 -1.50
C LEU A 77 37.33 15.43 -2.31
N HIS A 78 37.21 16.35 -3.28
CA HIS A 78 36.14 16.36 -4.27
C HIS A 78 36.35 15.23 -5.28
N LEU A 79 36.00 13.99 -4.92
CA LEU A 79 35.73 12.97 -5.93
C LEU A 79 34.47 13.37 -6.72
N PRO A 80 34.37 13.03 -8.02
CA PRO A 80 33.15 13.23 -8.78
C PRO A 80 32.00 12.57 -8.00
N THR A 81 30.97 13.36 -7.70
CA THR A 81 29.78 12.94 -6.95
C THR A 81 29.19 11.74 -7.67
N GLN A 82 29.50 10.53 -7.22
CA GLN A 82 28.84 9.33 -7.71
C GLN A 82 27.40 9.45 -7.22
N ALA A 83 26.45 9.47 -8.16
CA ALA A 83 25.03 9.54 -7.84
C ALA A 83 24.71 8.45 -6.80
N SER A 84 24.03 8.83 -5.72
CA SER A 84 23.56 7.89 -4.69
C SER A 84 22.96 6.67 -5.36
N VAL A 85 23.47 5.48 -5.04
CA VAL A 85 23.03 4.26 -5.72
C VAL A 85 21.59 3.98 -5.29
N PHE A 86 20.68 3.99 -6.27
CA PHE A 86 19.24 3.85 -6.09
C PHE A 86 18.86 2.75 -5.07
N ALA A 87 19.50 1.59 -5.19
CA ALA A 87 19.25 0.42 -4.36
C ALA A 87 19.43 0.73 -2.85
N PHE A 88 20.49 1.44 -2.46
CA PHE A 88 20.77 1.75 -1.05
C PHE A 88 19.91 2.88 -0.49
N LYS A 89 19.30 3.70 -1.35
CA LYS A 89 18.34 4.72 -0.93
C LYS A 89 16.92 4.16 -0.78
N VAL A 90 16.49 3.29 -1.69
CA VAL A 90 15.09 2.87 -1.78
C VAL A 90 14.78 1.55 -1.08
N MET A 91 15.69 0.56 -1.12
CA MET A 91 15.44 -0.72 -0.45
C MET A 91 15.22 -0.59 1.07
N PRO A 92 15.97 0.25 1.82
CA PRO A 92 15.73 0.44 3.25
C PRO A 92 14.34 0.97 3.57
N VAL A 93 13.78 1.79 2.67
CA VAL A 93 12.45 2.40 2.83
C VAL A 93 11.37 1.34 2.74
N VAL A 94 11.49 0.41 1.79
CA VAL A 94 10.59 -0.75 1.65
C VAL A 94 10.62 -1.61 2.91
N ILE A 95 11.82 -1.88 3.45
CA ILE A 95 12.00 -2.69 4.66
C ILE A 95 11.39 -2.00 5.89
N PHE A 96 11.65 -0.71 6.07
CA PHE A 96 11.12 0.09 7.17
C PHE A 96 9.59 0.19 7.12
N PHE A 97 9.02 0.40 5.93
CA PHE A 97 7.58 0.44 5.75
C PHE A 97 6.93 -0.91 6.09
N SER A 98 7.53 -2.03 5.64
CA SER A 98 7.04 -3.37 5.98
C SER A 98 7.09 -3.65 7.48
N PHE A 99 8.20 -3.30 8.14
CA PHE A 99 8.34 -3.39 9.60
C PHE A 99 7.21 -2.64 10.33
N PHE A 100 6.92 -1.42 9.90
CA PHE A 100 5.88 -0.59 10.50
C PHE A 100 4.48 -1.15 10.26
N VAL A 101 4.17 -1.56 9.03
CA VAL A 101 2.88 -2.17 8.70
C VAL A 101 2.64 -3.43 9.50
N SER A 102 3.65 -4.30 9.67
CA SER A 102 3.52 -5.50 10.50
C SER A 102 3.22 -5.18 11.98
N ILE A 103 3.77 -4.10 12.52
CA ILE A 103 3.42 -3.61 13.87
C ILE A 103 1.96 -3.14 13.92
N LEU A 104 1.48 -2.43 12.90
CA LEU A 104 0.08 -1.99 12.81
C LEU A 104 -0.89 -3.20 12.73
N TYR A 105 -0.48 -4.27 12.05
CA TYR A 105 -1.21 -5.55 12.04
C TYR A 105 -1.21 -6.22 13.41
N PHE A 106 -0.10 -6.16 14.14
CA PHE A 106 -0.02 -6.71 15.48
C PHE A 106 -0.98 -6.03 16.45
N TYR A 107 -1.08 -4.69 16.38
CA TYR A 107 -1.99 -3.92 17.24
C TYR A 107 -3.47 -3.96 16.83
N GLY A 108 -3.81 -4.51 15.66
CA GLY A 108 -5.20 -4.55 15.20
C GLY A 108 -5.66 -3.29 14.44
N VAL A 109 -4.78 -2.28 14.28
CA VAL A 109 -5.14 -0.99 13.67
C VAL A 109 -5.48 -1.17 12.19
N MET A 110 -4.67 -1.96 11.49
CA MET A 110 -4.89 -2.18 10.06
C MET A 110 -6.17 -2.98 9.80
N GLN A 111 -6.49 -3.94 10.67
CA GLN A 111 -7.72 -4.72 10.58
C GLN A 111 -8.95 -3.83 10.72
N ILE A 112 -8.96 -2.91 11.70
CA ILE A 112 -10.07 -1.96 11.86
C ILE A 112 -10.21 -1.09 10.61
N LEU A 113 -9.10 -0.56 10.11
CA LEU A 113 -9.10 0.31 8.94
C LEU A 113 -9.64 -0.42 7.70
N VAL A 114 -9.07 -1.59 7.38
CA VAL A 114 -9.43 -2.38 6.20
C VAL A 114 -10.85 -2.95 6.31
N GLN A 115 -11.31 -3.35 7.50
CA GLN A 115 -12.69 -3.77 7.69
C GLN A 115 -13.69 -2.64 7.46
N LYS A 116 -13.40 -1.42 7.94
CA LYS A 116 -14.29 -0.27 7.78
C LYS A 116 -14.39 0.16 6.31
N VAL A 117 -13.25 0.26 5.63
CA VAL A 117 -13.23 0.62 4.20
C VAL A 117 -13.78 -0.52 3.35
N GLY A 118 -13.46 -1.77 3.67
CA GLY A 118 -14.02 -2.95 3.01
C GLY A 118 -15.54 -3.05 3.15
N TRP A 119 -16.08 -2.79 4.35
CA TRP A 119 -17.53 -2.71 4.57
C TRP A 119 -18.17 -1.57 3.76
N PHE A 120 -17.53 -0.40 3.71
CA PHE A 120 -18.00 0.71 2.87
C PHE A 120 -18.06 0.33 1.39
N LEU A 121 -17.02 -0.31 0.86
CA LEU A 121 -16.98 -0.80 -0.52
C LEU A 121 -18.04 -1.90 -0.76
N GLN A 122 -18.22 -2.82 0.20
CA GLN A 122 -19.21 -3.88 0.13
C GLN A 122 -20.63 -3.31 0.02
N VAL A 123 -20.98 -2.34 0.86
CA VAL A 123 -22.31 -1.73 0.90
C VAL A 123 -22.58 -0.88 -0.35
N THR A 124 -21.57 -0.14 -0.82
CA THR A 124 -21.74 0.78 -1.95
C THR A 124 -21.72 0.06 -3.30
N VAL A 125 -20.74 -0.80 -3.54
CA VAL A 125 -20.59 -1.53 -4.81
C VAL A 125 -21.54 -2.74 -4.85
N GLY A 126 -21.86 -3.36 -3.72
CA GLY A 126 -22.68 -4.59 -3.68
C GLY A 126 -21.88 -5.84 -4.05
N THR A 127 -20.58 -5.83 -3.77
CA THR A 127 -19.64 -6.95 -3.91
C THR A 127 -19.62 -7.82 -2.66
N THR A 128 -18.97 -8.99 -2.70
CA THR A 128 -18.87 -9.87 -1.53
C THR A 128 -17.91 -9.34 -0.48
N ALA A 129 -18.05 -9.79 0.77
CA ALA A 129 -17.20 -9.32 1.86
C ALA A 129 -15.72 -9.60 1.61
N CYS A 130 -15.38 -10.76 1.02
CA CYS A 130 -13.98 -11.15 0.79
C CYS A 130 -13.30 -10.27 -0.26
N GLU A 131 -13.94 -10.05 -1.41
CA GLU A 131 -13.34 -9.24 -2.47
C GLU A 131 -13.29 -7.75 -2.09
N SER A 132 -14.30 -7.25 -1.37
CA SER A 132 -14.33 -5.87 -0.87
C SER A 132 -13.26 -5.61 0.18
N LEU A 133 -13.06 -6.57 1.10
CA LEU A 133 -12.02 -6.51 2.11
C LEU A 133 -10.63 -6.57 1.48
N ASN A 134 -10.42 -7.45 0.51
CA ASN A 134 -9.16 -7.53 -0.22
C ASN A 134 -8.89 -6.26 -1.03
N ALA A 135 -9.89 -5.71 -1.73
CA ALA A 135 -9.76 -4.45 -2.46
C ALA A 135 -9.43 -3.28 -1.53
N SER A 136 -10.03 -3.25 -0.33
CA SER A 136 -9.65 -2.29 0.71
C SER A 136 -8.23 -2.52 1.25
N GLY A 137 -7.82 -3.77 1.42
CA GLY A 137 -6.46 -4.11 1.87
C GLY A 137 -5.42 -3.61 0.88
N ASN A 138 -5.67 -3.80 -0.42
CA ASN A 138 -4.82 -3.36 -1.53
C ASN A 138 -4.59 -1.83 -1.61
N ILE A 139 -5.34 -1.01 -0.87
CA ILE A 139 -5.06 0.43 -0.76
C ILE A 139 -3.73 0.67 -0.01
N PHE A 140 -3.41 -0.20 0.95
CA PHE A 140 -2.25 -0.06 1.84
C PHE A 140 -1.22 -1.17 1.63
N LEU A 141 -1.71 -2.38 1.39
CA LEU A 141 -0.93 -3.60 1.20
C LEU A 141 -0.66 -3.91 -0.26
N GLY A 142 0.39 -4.69 -0.50
CA GLY A 142 0.68 -5.21 -1.84
C GLY A 142 -0.21 -6.37 -2.28
N MET A 143 -0.11 -6.70 -3.56
CA MET A 143 -0.87 -7.78 -4.22
C MET A 143 -0.66 -9.18 -3.61
N THR A 144 0.43 -9.40 -2.87
CA THR A 144 0.74 -10.66 -2.18
C THR A 144 0.27 -10.66 -0.71
N GLU A 145 0.12 -9.48 -0.12
CA GLU A 145 -0.19 -9.28 1.30
C GLU A 145 -1.69 -9.13 1.53
N ALA A 146 -2.40 -8.41 0.66
CA ALA A 146 -3.85 -8.24 0.81
C ALA A 146 -4.62 -9.58 0.76
N PRO A 147 -4.29 -10.55 -0.13
CA PRO A 147 -4.96 -11.85 -0.13
C PRO A 147 -4.71 -12.67 1.13
N LEU A 148 -3.62 -12.41 1.86
CA LEU A 148 -3.32 -13.09 3.12
C LEU A 148 -4.40 -12.84 4.17
N MET A 149 -5.05 -11.67 4.13
CA MET A 149 -6.14 -11.30 5.03
C MET A 149 -7.39 -12.16 4.84
N ILE A 150 -7.60 -12.67 3.62
CA ILE A 150 -8.74 -13.52 3.24
C ILE A 150 -8.31 -14.97 2.96
N LYS A 151 -7.09 -15.36 3.36
CA LYS A 151 -6.51 -16.69 3.12
C LYS A 151 -7.45 -17.87 3.38
N PRO A 152 -8.23 -17.96 4.49
CA PRO A 152 -9.11 -19.09 4.72
C PRO A 152 -10.29 -19.16 3.74
N PHE A 153 -10.64 -18.05 3.08
CA PHE A 153 -11.74 -17.95 2.14
C PHE A 153 -11.32 -18.13 0.69
N LEU A 154 -10.03 -17.94 0.35
CA LEU A 154 -9.51 -18.05 -1.02
C LEU A 154 -9.87 -19.38 -1.70
N SER A 155 -9.87 -20.50 -0.98
CA SER A 155 -10.22 -21.81 -1.53
C SER A 155 -11.72 -22.00 -1.81
N ALA A 156 -12.57 -21.17 -1.21
CA ALA A 156 -14.02 -21.23 -1.33
C ALA A 156 -14.59 -20.13 -2.25
N MET A 157 -13.74 -19.23 -2.74
CA MET A 157 -14.13 -18.12 -3.61
C MET A 157 -14.48 -18.58 -5.02
N THR A 158 -15.40 -17.85 -5.65
CA THR A 158 -15.74 -18.07 -7.06
C THR A 158 -14.62 -17.55 -7.96
N LYS A 159 -14.67 -17.91 -9.25
CA LYS A 159 -13.71 -17.40 -10.24
C LYS A 159 -13.79 -15.87 -10.41
N SER A 160 -14.98 -15.28 -10.25
CA SER A 160 -15.15 -13.83 -10.35
C SER A 160 -14.58 -13.11 -9.15
N GLU A 161 -14.82 -13.63 -7.95
CA GLU A 161 -14.22 -13.08 -6.73
C GLU A 161 -12.69 -13.17 -6.76
N LEU A 162 -12.13 -14.29 -7.21
CA LEU A 162 -10.68 -14.44 -7.37
C LEU A 162 -10.12 -13.47 -8.41
N HIS A 163 -10.83 -13.27 -9.53
CA HIS A 163 -10.47 -12.28 -10.54
C HIS A 163 -10.49 -10.85 -9.96
N ALA A 164 -11.45 -10.52 -9.10
CA ALA A 164 -11.51 -9.24 -8.38
C ALA A 164 -10.33 -9.07 -7.41
N VAL A 165 -9.95 -10.12 -6.69
CA VAL A 165 -8.77 -10.12 -5.82
C VAL A 165 -7.50 -9.80 -6.60
N MET A 166 -7.30 -10.47 -7.73
CA MET A 166 -6.13 -10.26 -8.60
C MET A 166 -6.15 -8.87 -9.24
N THR A 167 -7.29 -8.46 -9.80
CA THR A 167 -7.44 -7.15 -10.46
C THR A 167 -7.18 -6.01 -9.46
N GLY A 168 -7.70 -6.13 -8.24
CA GLY A 168 -7.42 -5.17 -7.16
C GLY A 168 -5.93 -5.02 -6.88
N GLY A 169 -5.20 -6.13 -6.79
CA GLY A 169 -3.75 -6.10 -6.51
C GLY A 169 -2.92 -5.51 -7.65
N PHE A 170 -3.33 -5.72 -8.91
CA PHE A 170 -2.65 -5.12 -10.07
C PHE A 170 -3.03 -3.66 -10.32
N ALA A 171 -4.19 -3.22 -9.84
CA ALA A 171 -4.68 -1.85 -10.02
C ALA A 171 -4.13 -0.87 -8.98
N THR A 172 -3.62 -1.36 -7.84
CA THR A 172 -3.07 -0.55 -6.77
C THR A 172 -1.56 -0.73 -6.65
N ILE A 173 -0.93 0.12 -5.83
CA ILE A 173 0.47 -0.01 -5.45
C ILE A 173 0.56 -0.35 -3.96
N ALA A 174 1.52 -1.20 -3.59
CA ALA A 174 1.85 -1.45 -2.20
C ALA A 174 2.40 -0.18 -1.54
N GLY A 175 2.09 0.07 -0.27
CA GLY A 175 2.64 1.23 0.44
C GLY A 175 4.18 1.21 0.53
N SER A 176 4.80 0.02 0.51
CA SER A 176 6.25 -0.13 0.50
C SER A 176 6.88 0.39 -0.81
N VAL A 177 6.26 0.11 -1.96
CA VAL A 177 6.69 0.60 -3.27
C VAL A 177 6.26 2.05 -3.50
N MET A 178 5.15 2.49 -2.90
CA MET A 178 4.76 3.90 -2.88
C MET A 178 5.88 4.77 -2.30
N ALA A 179 6.51 4.31 -1.22
CA ALA A 179 7.60 5.01 -0.58
C ALA A 179 8.86 5.11 -1.46
N ALA A 180 9.10 4.11 -2.33
CA ALA A 180 10.11 4.17 -3.37
C ALA A 180 9.82 5.28 -4.39
N TYR A 181 8.57 5.37 -4.87
CA TYR A 181 8.17 6.40 -5.83
C TYR A 181 8.22 7.82 -5.25
N ILE A 182 7.90 7.98 -3.96
CA ILE A 182 8.04 9.28 -3.28
C ILE A 182 9.50 9.73 -3.27
N ASN A 183 10.44 8.81 -3.03
CA ASN A 183 11.87 9.10 -3.11
C ASN A 183 12.37 9.47 -4.52
N PHE A 184 11.65 9.07 -5.57
CA PHE A 184 11.90 9.54 -6.93
C PHE A 184 11.36 10.95 -7.22
N GLY A 185 10.74 11.59 -6.24
CA GLY A 185 10.15 12.92 -6.38
C GLY A 185 8.70 12.91 -6.85
N VAL A 186 8.03 11.75 -6.84
CA VAL A 186 6.59 11.69 -7.09
C VAL A 186 5.84 12.17 -5.86
N SER A 187 4.85 13.04 -6.03
CA SER A 187 4.07 13.57 -4.92
C SER A 187 3.33 12.45 -4.16
N ALA A 188 3.58 12.37 -2.84
CA ALA A 188 2.93 11.42 -1.95
C ALA A 188 1.39 11.57 -1.97
N SER A 189 0.89 12.80 -2.02
CA SER A 189 -0.56 13.07 -2.04
C SER A 189 -1.21 12.44 -3.26
N HIS A 190 -0.61 12.54 -4.45
CA HIS A 190 -1.14 11.93 -5.68
C HIS A 190 -1.09 10.41 -5.63
N LEU A 191 -0.02 9.80 -5.10
CA LEU A 191 0.10 8.35 -5.00
C LEU A 191 -0.94 7.75 -4.04
N ILE A 192 -1.12 8.37 -2.87
CA ILE A 192 -2.12 7.94 -1.88
C ILE A 192 -3.54 8.09 -2.46
N SER A 193 -3.81 9.21 -3.13
CA SER A 193 -5.09 9.45 -3.80
C SER A 193 -5.37 8.40 -4.86
N ALA A 194 -4.36 8.08 -5.69
CA ALA A 194 -4.47 7.07 -6.74
C ALA A 194 -4.79 5.68 -6.14
N SER A 195 -4.10 5.26 -5.08
CA SER A 195 -4.38 3.98 -4.41
C SER A 195 -5.82 3.89 -3.89
N VAL A 196 -6.34 4.95 -3.25
CA VAL A 196 -7.72 4.99 -2.73
C VAL A 196 -8.75 4.94 -3.87
N MET A 197 -8.50 5.67 -4.96
CA MET A 197 -9.38 5.71 -6.13
C MET A 197 -9.38 4.41 -6.93
N SER A 198 -8.24 3.69 -6.94
CA SER A 198 -8.09 2.42 -7.67
C SER A 198 -8.91 1.28 -7.07
N ALA A 199 -9.15 1.25 -5.76
CA ALA A 199 -9.90 0.16 -5.11
C ALA A 199 -11.34 -0.01 -5.64
N PRO A 200 -12.22 1.02 -5.63
CA PRO A 200 -13.58 0.88 -6.18
C PRO A 200 -13.58 0.72 -7.71
N ALA A 201 -12.63 1.35 -8.41
CA ALA A 201 -12.47 1.22 -9.84
C ALA A 201 -12.15 -0.23 -10.23
N ALA A 202 -11.19 -0.85 -9.53
CA ALA A 202 -10.77 -2.22 -9.78
C ALA A 202 -11.91 -3.20 -9.58
N LEU A 203 -12.73 -3.03 -8.53
CA LEU A 203 -13.93 -3.85 -8.32
C LEU A 203 -14.93 -3.69 -9.47
N GLY A 204 -15.24 -2.46 -9.86
CA GLY A 204 -16.17 -2.17 -10.96
C GLY A 204 -15.70 -2.76 -12.30
N PHE A 205 -14.43 -2.54 -12.68
CA PHE A 205 -13.86 -3.08 -13.90
C PHE A 205 -13.73 -4.60 -13.85
N SER A 206 -13.36 -5.17 -12.70
CA SER A 206 -13.27 -6.62 -12.56
C SER A 206 -14.61 -7.31 -12.81
N LYS A 207 -15.69 -6.77 -12.24
CA LYS A 207 -17.06 -7.29 -12.44
C LYS A 207 -17.61 -7.01 -13.84
N LEU A 208 -17.10 -6.00 -14.53
CA LEU A 208 -17.40 -5.76 -15.95
C LEU A 208 -16.77 -6.83 -16.85
N PHE A 209 -15.49 -7.16 -16.63
CA PHE A 209 -14.75 -8.12 -17.44
C PHE A 209 -15.11 -9.58 -17.10
N TYR A 210 -15.21 -9.90 -15.82
CA TYR A 210 -15.52 -11.24 -15.32
C TYR A 210 -16.65 -11.15 -14.28
N PRO A 211 -17.92 -11.05 -14.73
CA PRO A 211 -19.06 -10.91 -13.83
C PRO A 211 -19.30 -12.17 -12.99
N GLU A 212 -19.99 -11.99 -11.88
CA GLU A 212 -20.36 -13.07 -10.97
C GLU A 212 -21.41 -13.97 -11.62
N THR A 213 -21.11 -15.27 -11.74
CA THR A 213 -22.02 -16.28 -12.30
C THR A 213 -22.42 -17.35 -11.29
N GLU A 214 -21.70 -17.45 -10.17
CA GLU A 214 -21.88 -18.47 -9.15
C GLU A 214 -22.37 -17.84 -7.85
N GLU A 215 -23.12 -18.59 -7.04
CA GLU A 215 -23.55 -18.10 -5.72
C GLU A 215 -22.36 -18.12 -4.77
N SER A 216 -21.96 -16.95 -4.27
CA SER A 216 -20.82 -16.85 -3.37
C SER A 216 -21.13 -17.41 -1.99
N LYS A 217 -20.24 -18.31 -1.54
CA LYS A 217 -20.25 -18.88 -0.18
C LYS A 217 -19.75 -17.90 0.89
N THR A 218 -19.28 -16.72 0.49
CA THR A 218 -18.63 -15.73 1.37
C THR A 218 -19.49 -14.48 1.65
N THR A 219 -20.75 -14.47 1.19
CA THR A 219 -21.63 -13.30 1.16
C THR A 219 -21.98 -12.67 2.53
N ASN A 220 -21.99 -13.42 3.64
CA ASN A 220 -22.62 -12.97 4.90
C ASN A 220 -21.88 -13.26 6.21
N LYS A 221 -20.57 -13.53 6.18
CA LYS A 221 -19.80 -13.72 7.42
C LYS A 221 -19.01 -12.46 7.72
N ASN A 222 -19.14 -11.93 8.95
CA ASN A 222 -18.14 -11.02 9.51
C ASN A 222 -16.79 -11.72 9.36
N ILE A 223 -15.97 -11.24 8.43
CA ILE A 223 -14.64 -11.80 8.18
C ILE A 223 -13.79 -11.38 9.36
N ASP A 224 -13.59 -12.29 10.31
CA ASP A 224 -12.62 -12.09 11.36
C ASP A 224 -11.23 -12.24 10.74
N ILE A 225 -10.57 -11.10 10.57
CA ILE A 225 -9.18 -11.06 10.13
C ILE A 225 -8.38 -11.46 11.34
N GLY A 226 -7.93 -12.71 11.35
CA GLY A 226 -7.16 -13.27 12.46
C GLY A 226 -6.08 -12.30 12.94
N LYS A 227 -5.94 -12.16 14.25
CA LYS A 227 -4.86 -11.38 14.85
C LYS A 227 -3.52 -12.01 14.49
N SER A 228 -2.47 -11.19 14.43
CA SER A 228 -1.11 -11.70 14.20
C SER A 228 -0.77 -12.76 15.25
N THR A 229 -0.16 -13.86 14.82
CA THR A 229 0.27 -14.98 15.68
C THR A 229 1.54 -14.68 16.49
N GLU A 230 2.12 -13.50 16.30
CA GLU A 230 3.38 -13.07 16.92
C GLU A 230 3.18 -12.79 18.42
N ARG A 231 4.25 -12.92 19.22
CA ARG A 231 4.17 -12.76 20.68
C ARG A 231 4.30 -11.30 21.11
N ASN A 232 5.03 -10.49 20.35
CA ASN A 232 5.24 -9.08 20.66
C ASN A 232 5.38 -8.23 19.38
N ALA A 233 5.25 -6.91 19.53
CA ALA A 233 5.34 -5.97 18.41
C ALA A 233 6.71 -5.99 17.73
N LEU A 234 7.79 -6.27 18.47
CA LEU A 234 9.14 -6.32 17.92
C LEU A 234 9.35 -7.55 17.02
N GLU A 235 8.79 -8.70 17.41
CA GLU A 235 8.77 -9.94 16.63
C GLU A 235 7.96 -9.73 15.35
N ALA A 236 6.78 -9.12 15.45
CA ALA A 236 5.97 -8.77 14.30
C ALA A 236 6.70 -7.84 13.33
N GLY A 237 7.31 -6.77 13.83
CA GLY A 237 8.11 -5.86 13.02
C GLY A 237 9.30 -6.57 12.36
N SER A 238 10.03 -7.38 13.12
CA SER A 238 11.20 -8.13 12.61
C SER A 238 10.82 -9.12 11.51
N ASN A 239 9.69 -9.81 11.66
CA ASN A 239 9.15 -10.70 10.62
C ASN A 239 8.74 -9.91 9.37
N GLY A 240 8.12 -8.73 9.53
CA GLY A 240 7.80 -7.82 8.43
C GLY A 240 9.04 -7.37 7.66
N ALA A 241 10.10 -6.97 8.38
CA ALA A 241 11.37 -6.61 7.77
C ALA A 241 11.99 -7.79 6.99
N CYS A 242 11.97 -9.00 7.58
CA CYS A 242 12.46 -10.22 6.92
C CYS A 242 11.66 -10.61 5.67
N ILE A 243 10.35 -10.36 5.65
CA ILE A 243 9.51 -10.58 4.47
C ILE A 243 9.90 -9.61 3.36
N ALA A 244 10.14 -8.34 3.67
CA ALA A 244 10.51 -7.32 2.68
C ALA A 244 11.89 -7.52 2.03
N VAL A 245 12.77 -8.29 2.67
CA VAL A 245 14.08 -8.64 2.08
C VAL A 245 13.98 -9.72 1.01
N LYS A 246 12.94 -10.56 1.07
CA LYS A 246 12.73 -11.69 0.14
C LYS A 246 12.04 -11.24 -1.15
#